data_AF-A0A955VMC6-F1
#
_entry.id   AF-A0A955VMC6-F1
#
_cell.length_a   1.000
_cell.length_b   1.000
_cell.length_c   1.000
_cell.angle_alpha   90.00
_cell.angle_beta   90.00
_cell.angle_gamma   90.00
#
_symmetry.space_group_name_H-M   'P 1'
#
loop_
_entity.id
_entity.type
_entity.pdbx_description
1 polymer ?
#
loop_
_entity_poly.entity_id
_entity_poly.type
_entity_poly.pdbx_seq_one_letter_code
_entity_poly.pdbx_strand_id
1 'polypeptide(L)'
;MKRSLILMLALLIVGWTQVARAGVDELKKLYAKSRVQYFQLELSESEKTLDKAIAMIKSESLSGAFVARVYILRGVVAFINKKDKDAAKNWMVQGLKLDRKAKIDSDIITPDLETLFQEAVKSLPKVHKKIPFKLSHTPPTRATPGKSLSLVVTALGEPTFRVLVYYRNAELPIFTKIEMLPGSDNRYVATVPKDLLVGDYLYYYFEIQHDTQGVVARAGTESRPYKIRLDGKVITGPGTKRKKGIDDKIVNISLSIGTGGGYIARNKSVRKIGDENITVNPGFAFTPLHILTEIGFMIGTAWEIALFYRLQVIELAHAGGVKAKWYVKDNRPLRVYLAVGVGGGQVRHTVNLDPAVPNFVDTTKSGLGQAGLGAGLIYNFTPMVGILFEVYNAYYFPQFAAQIDVQAGVQLSF
;
A
#
# COMPACT_ATOMS: atom_id res chain seq x y z
N MET A 1 16.87 -21.64 -7.58
CA MET A 1 15.56 -21.52 -6.87
C MET A 1 15.08 -20.06 -6.76
N LYS A 2 14.86 -19.34 -7.88
CA LYS A 2 14.49 -17.90 -7.86
C LYS A 2 13.08 -17.58 -8.40
N ARG A 3 12.24 -18.57 -8.70
CA ARG A 3 10.93 -18.36 -9.36
C ARG A 3 9.69 -18.48 -8.46
N SER A 4 9.84 -18.90 -7.20
CA SER A 4 8.67 -19.18 -6.34
C SER A 4 8.20 -17.99 -5.48
N LEU A 5 9.03 -16.96 -5.26
CA LEU A 5 8.68 -15.80 -4.44
C LEU A 5 7.81 -14.74 -5.17
N ILE A 6 7.72 -14.81 -6.50
CA ILE A 6 6.94 -13.86 -7.33
C ILE A 6 5.44 -14.22 -7.36
N LEU A 7 5.07 -15.49 -7.12
CA LEU A 7 3.68 -15.94 -7.21
C LEU A 7 2.78 -15.46 -6.05
N MET A 8 3.35 -15.22 -4.86
CA MET A 8 2.56 -14.86 -3.68
C MET A 8 2.24 -13.35 -3.59
N LEU A 9 3.09 -12.47 -4.17
CA LEU A 9 2.79 -11.04 -4.29
C LEU A 9 1.74 -10.75 -5.39
N ALA A 10 1.56 -11.68 -6.34
CA ALA A 10 0.56 -11.55 -7.40
C ALA A 10 -0.88 -11.67 -6.88
N LEU A 11 -1.14 -12.51 -5.87
CA LEU A 11 -2.52 -12.78 -5.40
C LEU A 11 -3.21 -11.59 -4.71
N LEU A 12 -2.46 -10.67 -4.07
CA LEU A 12 -3.03 -9.45 -3.47
C LEU A 12 -3.24 -8.31 -4.49
N ILE A 13 -2.48 -8.29 -5.60
CA ILE A 13 -2.69 -7.35 -6.71
C ILE A 13 -3.87 -7.80 -7.60
N VAL A 14 -4.10 -9.11 -7.70
CA VAL A 14 -5.19 -9.68 -8.53
C VAL A 14 -6.57 -9.24 -8.06
N GLY A 15 -6.80 -9.10 -6.74
CA GLY A 15 -8.10 -8.65 -6.21
C GLY A 15 -8.47 -7.22 -6.61
N TRP A 16 -7.51 -6.29 -6.62
CA TRP A 16 -7.76 -4.89 -7.00
C TRP A 16 -7.97 -4.73 -8.51
N THR A 17 -7.28 -5.54 -9.33
CA THR A 17 -7.47 -5.51 -10.78
C THR A 17 -8.82 -6.07 -11.22
N GLN A 18 -9.40 -7.03 -10.49
CA GLN A 18 -10.72 -7.59 -10.83
C GLN A 18 -11.87 -6.61 -10.57
N VAL A 19 -11.84 -5.87 -9.47
CA VAL A 19 -12.88 -4.88 -9.14
C VAL A 19 -12.92 -3.73 -10.15
N ALA A 20 -11.75 -3.17 -10.50
CA ALA A 20 -11.67 -2.11 -11.51
C ALA A 20 -12.11 -2.57 -12.92
N ARG A 21 -11.91 -3.85 -13.25
CA ARG A 21 -12.33 -4.41 -14.54
C ARG A 21 -13.85 -4.61 -14.62
N ALA A 22 -14.47 -5.10 -13.54
CA ALA A 22 -15.92 -5.27 -13.47
C ALA A 22 -16.68 -3.94 -13.63
N GLY A 23 -16.19 -2.87 -12.98
CA GLY A 23 -16.76 -1.52 -13.09
C GLY A 23 -16.74 -0.97 -14.51
N VAL A 24 -15.61 -1.12 -15.22
CA VAL A 24 -15.46 -0.67 -16.61
C VAL A 24 -16.38 -1.45 -17.56
N ASP A 25 -16.56 -2.75 -17.35
CA ASP A 25 -17.41 -3.56 -18.21
C ASP A 25 -18.90 -3.23 -18.03
N GLU A 26 -19.34 -2.95 -16.79
CA GLU A 26 -20.70 -2.46 -16.54
C GLU A 26 -20.93 -1.05 -17.11
N LEU A 27 -19.94 -0.15 -16.99
CA LEU A 27 -19.97 1.17 -17.60
C LEU A 27 -20.14 1.09 -19.14
N LYS A 28 -19.47 0.14 -19.79
CA LYS A 28 -19.63 -0.11 -21.24
C LYS A 28 -21.04 -0.56 -21.60
N LYS A 29 -21.67 -1.40 -20.78
CA LYS A 29 -23.07 -1.82 -21.00
C LYS A 29 -24.03 -0.64 -20.90
N LEU A 30 -23.87 0.21 -19.88
CA LEU A 30 -24.68 1.42 -19.73
C LEU A 30 -24.50 2.36 -20.92
N TYR A 31 -23.26 2.59 -21.38
CA TYR A 31 -22.97 3.39 -22.57
C TYR A 31 -23.63 2.81 -23.84
N ALA A 32 -23.48 1.50 -24.07
CA ALA A 32 -24.09 0.82 -25.22
C ALA A 32 -25.62 0.93 -25.18
N LYS A 33 -26.23 0.71 -24.01
CA LYS A 33 -27.68 0.86 -23.80
C LYS A 33 -28.14 2.29 -24.10
N SER A 34 -27.44 3.30 -23.59
CA SER A 34 -27.83 4.70 -23.86
C SER A 34 -27.74 5.08 -25.34
N ARG A 35 -26.81 4.49 -26.10
CA ARG A 35 -26.72 4.70 -27.55
C ARG A 35 -27.91 4.09 -28.29
N VAL A 36 -28.30 2.87 -27.93
CA VAL A 36 -29.50 2.24 -28.52
C VAL A 36 -30.73 3.11 -28.27
N GLN A 37 -30.92 3.58 -27.03
CA GLN A 37 -32.01 4.47 -26.65
C GLN A 37 -31.98 5.79 -27.44
N TYR A 38 -30.78 6.36 -27.65
CA TYR A 38 -30.61 7.56 -28.47
C TYR A 38 -31.09 7.34 -29.92
N PHE A 39 -30.67 6.24 -30.56
CA PHE A 39 -31.07 5.93 -31.93
C PHE A 39 -32.56 5.57 -32.06
N GLN A 40 -33.17 5.08 -31.00
CA GLN A 40 -34.62 4.85 -30.92
C GLN A 40 -35.43 6.12 -30.56
N LEU A 41 -34.76 7.27 -30.45
CA LEU A 41 -35.34 8.56 -30.03
C LEU A 41 -35.95 8.54 -28.61
N GLU A 42 -35.56 7.57 -27.78
CA GLU A 42 -35.90 7.49 -26.35
C GLU A 42 -34.96 8.38 -25.52
N LEU A 43 -34.92 9.68 -25.85
CA LEU A 43 -33.91 10.61 -25.36
C LEU A 43 -33.92 10.77 -23.82
N SER A 44 -35.10 10.77 -23.21
CA SER A 44 -35.25 10.83 -21.75
C SER A 44 -34.69 9.59 -21.04
N GLU A 45 -34.82 8.40 -21.65
CA GLU A 45 -34.28 7.16 -21.08
C GLU A 45 -32.77 7.06 -21.32
N SER A 46 -32.28 7.52 -22.47
CA SER A 46 -30.85 7.68 -22.74
C SER A 46 -30.19 8.60 -21.71
N GLU A 47 -30.84 9.73 -21.39
CA GLU A 47 -30.38 10.69 -20.37
C GLU A 47 -30.25 10.02 -18.99
N LYS A 48 -31.29 9.32 -18.52
CA LYS A 48 -31.27 8.60 -17.24
C LYS A 48 -30.18 7.51 -17.19
N THR A 49 -29.99 6.77 -18.29
CA THR A 49 -28.95 5.73 -18.37
C THR A 49 -27.55 6.33 -18.27
N LEU A 50 -27.32 7.48 -18.90
CA LEU A 50 -26.04 8.20 -18.82
C LEU A 50 -25.81 8.82 -17.44
N ASP A 51 -26.85 9.33 -16.77
CA ASP A 51 -26.73 9.83 -15.41
C ASP A 51 -26.35 8.71 -14.42
N LYS A 52 -26.89 7.50 -14.59
CA LYS A 52 -26.46 6.30 -13.84
C LYS A 52 -24.99 5.95 -14.12
N ALA A 53 -24.58 5.99 -15.38
CA ALA A 53 -23.19 5.75 -15.76
C ALA A 53 -22.23 6.77 -15.11
N ILE A 54 -22.60 8.05 -15.08
CA ILE A 54 -21.81 9.11 -14.45
C ILE A 54 -21.77 8.95 -12.92
N ALA A 55 -22.86 8.53 -12.29
CA ALA A 55 -22.87 8.22 -10.86
C ALA A 55 -21.88 7.08 -10.52
N MET A 56 -21.86 6.02 -11.33
CA MET A 56 -20.91 4.91 -11.21
C MET A 56 -19.46 5.37 -11.41
N ILE A 57 -19.20 6.19 -12.42
CA ILE A 57 -17.86 6.78 -12.66
C ILE A 57 -17.36 7.50 -11.39
N LYS A 58 -18.23 8.26 -10.72
CA LYS A 58 -17.90 8.99 -9.49
C LYS A 58 -17.70 8.06 -8.29
N SER A 59 -18.59 7.09 -8.06
CA SER A 59 -18.49 6.18 -6.91
C SER A 59 -17.28 5.26 -6.98
N GLU A 60 -16.90 4.83 -8.18
CA GLU A 60 -15.79 3.91 -8.41
C GLU A 60 -14.48 4.60 -8.85
N SER A 61 -14.46 5.94 -8.92
CA SER A 61 -13.31 6.74 -9.36
C SER A 61 -12.76 6.31 -10.74
N LEU A 62 -13.65 5.95 -11.67
CA LEU A 62 -13.26 5.51 -13.01
C LEU A 62 -12.69 6.68 -13.83
N SER A 63 -11.69 6.41 -14.66
CA SER A 63 -11.05 7.42 -15.51
C SER A 63 -10.63 6.85 -16.87
N GLY A 64 -10.21 7.73 -17.79
CA GLY A 64 -9.67 7.37 -19.10
C GLY A 64 -10.55 7.72 -20.30
N ALA A 65 -10.09 7.36 -21.49
CA ALA A 65 -10.70 7.76 -22.77
C ALA A 65 -12.16 7.29 -22.93
N PHE A 66 -12.53 6.14 -22.36
CA PHE A 66 -13.91 5.65 -22.43
C PHE A 66 -14.87 6.50 -21.58
N VAL A 67 -14.43 6.92 -20.39
CA VAL A 67 -15.20 7.82 -19.51
C VAL A 67 -15.46 9.16 -20.21
N ALA A 68 -14.48 9.67 -20.97
CA ALA A 68 -14.66 10.88 -21.78
C ALA A 68 -15.81 10.74 -22.80
N ARG A 69 -15.95 9.56 -23.44
CA ARG A 69 -17.05 9.30 -24.39
C ARG A 69 -18.43 9.33 -23.73
N VAL A 70 -18.55 8.83 -22.50
CA VAL A 70 -19.81 8.88 -21.72
C VAL A 70 -20.25 10.33 -21.50
N TYR A 71 -19.32 11.20 -21.07
CA TYR A 71 -19.59 12.63 -20.90
C TYR A 71 -19.93 13.34 -22.21
N ILE A 72 -19.23 13.03 -23.30
CA ILE A 72 -19.53 13.61 -24.61
C ILE A 72 -20.94 13.20 -25.09
N LEU A 73 -21.29 11.92 -24.99
CA LEU A 73 -22.62 11.44 -25.37
C LEU A 73 -23.72 12.06 -24.49
N ARG A 74 -23.47 12.26 -23.20
CA ARG A 74 -24.40 13.00 -22.31
C ARG A 74 -24.63 14.44 -22.77
N GLY A 75 -23.58 15.11 -23.25
CA GLY A 75 -23.68 16.42 -23.86
C GLY A 75 -24.52 16.42 -25.14
N VAL A 76 -24.31 15.43 -26.01
CA VAL A 76 -25.13 15.24 -27.22
C VAL A 76 -26.61 15.04 -26.88
N VAL A 77 -26.92 14.13 -25.94
CA VAL A 77 -28.32 13.87 -25.52
C VAL A 77 -28.96 15.12 -24.92
N ALA A 78 -28.24 15.90 -24.11
CA ALA A 78 -28.74 17.17 -23.57
C ALA A 78 -29.13 18.16 -24.68
N PHE A 79 -28.29 18.30 -25.70
CA PHE A 79 -28.56 19.18 -26.83
C PHE A 79 -29.75 18.70 -27.67
N ILE A 80 -29.83 17.41 -27.97
CA ILE A 80 -30.91 16.88 -28.83
C ILE A 80 -32.26 16.86 -28.09
N ASN A 81 -32.27 16.47 -26.80
CA ASN A 81 -33.50 16.34 -26.00
C ASN A 81 -34.10 17.70 -25.61
N LYS A 82 -33.27 18.62 -25.12
CA LYS A 82 -33.73 19.87 -24.47
C LYS A 82 -33.31 21.14 -25.20
N LYS A 83 -32.51 21.03 -26.27
CA LYS A 83 -31.88 22.18 -26.96
C LYS A 83 -31.03 23.05 -26.02
N ASP A 84 -30.57 22.47 -24.91
CA ASP A 84 -29.76 23.14 -23.90
C ASP A 84 -28.28 23.13 -24.30
N LYS A 85 -27.86 24.22 -24.96
CA LYS A 85 -26.48 24.38 -25.45
C LYS A 85 -25.47 24.46 -24.32
N ASP A 86 -25.81 25.11 -23.21
CA ASP A 86 -24.90 25.34 -22.10
C ASP A 86 -24.63 24.04 -21.34
N ALA A 87 -25.67 23.28 -21.02
CA ALA A 87 -25.52 21.96 -20.40
C ALA A 87 -24.74 21.01 -21.30
N ALA A 88 -25.05 20.99 -22.61
CA ALA A 88 -24.36 20.15 -23.58
C ALA A 88 -22.85 20.47 -23.66
N LYS A 89 -22.50 21.75 -23.79
CA LYS A 89 -21.11 22.23 -23.80
C LYS A 89 -20.40 21.87 -22.50
N ASN A 90 -21.04 22.09 -21.35
CA ASN A 90 -20.46 21.77 -20.05
C ASN A 90 -20.10 20.28 -19.93
N TRP A 91 -20.99 19.38 -20.36
CA TRP A 91 -20.70 17.95 -20.37
C TRP A 91 -19.56 17.57 -21.32
N MET A 92 -19.53 18.15 -22.53
CA MET A 92 -18.43 17.94 -23.48
C MET A 92 -17.09 18.43 -22.90
N VAL A 93 -17.06 19.56 -22.21
CA VAL A 93 -15.86 20.07 -21.49
C VAL A 93 -15.39 19.10 -20.41
N GLN A 94 -16.31 18.48 -19.66
CA GLN A 94 -15.92 17.45 -18.67
C GLN A 94 -15.27 16.24 -19.35
N GLY A 95 -15.84 15.77 -20.47
CA GLY A 95 -15.24 14.70 -21.26
C GLY A 95 -13.85 15.06 -21.80
N LEU A 96 -13.71 16.27 -22.35
CA LEU A 96 -12.45 16.76 -22.92
C LEU A 96 -11.36 17.05 -21.87
N LYS A 97 -11.73 17.34 -20.62
CA LYS A 97 -10.76 17.40 -19.51
C LYS A 97 -10.14 16.04 -19.21
N LEU A 98 -10.88 14.95 -19.43
CA LEU A 98 -10.42 13.58 -19.25
C LEU A 98 -9.62 13.08 -20.46
N ASP A 99 -10.07 13.39 -21.68
CA ASP A 99 -9.37 13.08 -22.92
C ASP A 99 -9.57 14.19 -23.97
N ARG A 100 -8.55 15.02 -24.17
CA ARG A 100 -8.57 16.11 -25.17
C ARG A 100 -8.62 15.62 -26.62
N LYS A 101 -8.36 14.33 -26.88
CA LYS A 101 -8.43 13.72 -28.21
C LYS A 101 -9.79 13.08 -28.49
N ALA A 102 -10.68 13.05 -27.50
CA ALA A 102 -12.02 12.51 -27.68
C ALA A 102 -12.77 13.29 -28.78
N LYS A 103 -13.68 12.61 -29.44
CA LYS A 103 -14.51 13.14 -30.54
C LYS A 103 -15.94 12.67 -30.36
N ILE A 104 -16.89 13.36 -30.97
CA ILE A 104 -18.26 12.84 -31.14
C ILE A 104 -18.19 11.62 -32.08
N ASP A 105 -18.94 10.56 -31.77
CA ASP A 105 -19.03 9.39 -32.64
C ASP A 105 -19.62 9.82 -34.00
N SER A 106 -19.01 9.37 -35.10
CA SER A 106 -19.28 9.86 -36.45
C SER A 106 -20.69 9.56 -36.97
N ASP A 107 -21.38 8.61 -36.35
CA ASP A 107 -22.77 8.24 -36.67
C ASP A 107 -23.81 9.11 -35.94
N ILE A 108 -23.36 9.99 -35.03
CA ILE A 108 -24.22 10.88 -34.23
C ILE A 108 -23.96 12.36 -34.56
N ILE A 109 -22.83 12.68 -35.19
CA ILE A 109 -22.41 14.05 -35.45
C ILE A 109 -23.31 14.76 -36.48
N THR A 110 -23.67 16.01 -36.17
CA THR A 110 -24.37 16.94 -37.07
C THR A 110 -23.61 18.27 -37.12
N PRO A 111 -23.85 19.15 -38.12
CA PRO A 111 -23.16 20.45 -38.18
C PRO A 111 -23.30 21.30 -36.91
N ASP A 112 -24.48 21.28 -36.28
CA ASP A 112 -24.75 21.99 -35.02
C ASP A 112 -23.96 21.40 -33.85
N LEU A 113 -23.91 20.06 -33.75
CA LEU A 113 -23.14 19.36 -32.72
C LEU A 113 -21.64 19.56 -32.89
N GLU A 114 -21.13 19.55 -34.13
CA GLU A 114 -19.73 19.83 -34.42
C GLU A 114 -19.37 21.26 -34.02
N THR A 115 -20.19 22.24 -34.37
CA THR A 115 -20.00 23.64 -33.96
C THR A 115 -19.93 23.76 -32.43
N LEU A 116 -20.89 23.16 -31.72
CA LEU A 116 -20.92 23.16 -30.26
C LEU A 116 -19.70 22.46 -29.63
N PHE A 117 -19.27 21.35 -30.22
CA PHE A 117 -18.09 20.62 -29.76
C PHE A 117 -16.81 21.44 -29.93
N GLN A 118 -16.65 22.15 -31.06
CA GLN A 118 -15.51 23.04 -31.28
C GLN A 118 -15.50 24.22 -30.29
N GLU A 119 -16.66 24.74 -29.90
CA GLU A 119 -16.75 25.72 -28.81
C GLU A 119 -16.32 25.13 -27.46
N ALA A 120 -16.69 23.88 -27.16
CA ALA A 120 -16.23 23.18 -25.97
C ALA A 120 -14.70 23.03 -25.98
N VAL A 121 -14.11 22.64 -27.12
CA VAL A 121 -12.64 22.55 -27.29
C VAL A 121 -11.96 23.90 -27.06
N LYS A 122 -12.48 24.99 -27.63
CA LYS A 122 -11.94 26.36 -27.45
C LYS A 122 -12.02 26.85 -26.00
N SER A 123 -12.99 26.36 -25.23
CA SER A 123 -13.16 26.73 -23.81
C SER A 123 -12.19 26.03 -22.86
N LEU A 124 -11.45 25.02 -23.33
CA LEU A 124 -10.44 24.35 -22.50
C LEU A 124 -9.28 25.30 -22.21
N PRO A 125 -8.68 25.23 -21.00
CA PRO A 125 -7.47 25.98 -20.70
C PRO A 125 -6.38 25.62 -21.71
N LYS A 126 -5.68 26.63 -22.23
CA LYS A 126 -4.54 26.43 -23.14
C LYS A 126 -3.55 25.49 -22.47
N VAL A 127 -3.21 24.38 -23.12
CA VAL A 127 -2.14 23.50 -22.65
C VAL A 127 -0.89 24.37 -22.61
N HIS A 128 -0.41 24.69 -21.42
CA HIS A 128 0.89 25.32 -21.31
C HIS A 128 1.88 24.32 -21.90
N LYS A 129 2.73 24.74 -22.85
CA LYS A 129 3.74 23.86 -23.42
C LYS A 129 4.51 23.25 -22.24
N LYS A 130 4.40 21.93 -22.06
CA LYS A 130 5.10 21.22 -20.98
C LYS A 130 6.56 21.63 -21.04
N ILE A 131 7.02 22.34 -20.01
CA ILE A 131 8.44 22.62 -19.86
C ILE A 131 9.05 21.26 -19.48
N PRO A 132 9.91 20.67 -20.32
CA PRO A 132 10.48 19.37 -19.99
C PRO A 132 11.27 19.48 -18.70
N PHE A 133 11.04 18.54 -17.79
CA PHE A 133 11.80 18.48 -16.54
C PHE A 133 13.28 18.21 -16.85
N LYS A 134 14.16 19.10 -16.42
CA LYS A 134 15.61 18.98 -16.64
C LYS A 134 16.36 19.27 -15.35
N LEU A 135 17.25 18.35 -14.96
CA LEU A 135 18.22 18.56 -13.91
C LEU A 135 19.60 18.84 -14.51
N SER A 136 20.32 19.81 -13.96
CA SER A 136 21.71 20.10 -14.29
C SER A 136 22.52 20.21 -12.99
N HIS A 137 23.59 19.42 -12.90
CA HIS A 137 24.45 19.35 -11.72
C HIS A 137 25.90 19.22 -12.12
N THR A 138 26.78 19.94 -11.41
CA THR A 138 28.23 19.78 -11.50
C THR A 138 28.72 19.13 -10.20
N PRO A 139 29.09 17.83 -10.22
CA PRO A 139 29.53 17.12 -9.02
C PRO A 139 30.77 17.74 -8.39
N PRO A 140 30.77 18.06 -7.08
CA PRO A 140 32.02 18.27 -6.37
C PRO A 140 32.85 16.98 -6.40
N THR A 141 34.12 17.10 -6.73
CA THR A 141 35.03 15.93 -6.84
C THR A 141 35.56 15.48 -5.49
N ARG A 142 35.66 16.41 -4.54
CA ARG A 142 36.27 16.22 -3.21
C ARG A 142 35.45 16.93 -2.14
N ALA A 143 35.41 16.37 -0.94
CA ALA A 143 34.89 17.00 0.26
C ALA A 143 35.77 16.66 1.48
N THR A 144 35.74 17.49 2.52
CA THR A 144 36.50 17.26 3.74
C THR A 144 35.62 16.54 4.78
N PRO A 145 36.03 15.36 5.28
CA PRO A 145 35.35 14.71 6.40
C PRO A 145 35.14 15.67 7.58
N GLY A 146 34.00 15.56 8.26
CA GLY A 146 33.70 16.38 9.45
C GLY A 146 33.31 17.84 9.19
N LYS A 147 33.21 18.26 7.92
CA LYS A 147 32.53 19.52 7.52
C LYS A 147 31.21 19.18 6.84
N SER A 148 30.20 20.04 6.94
CA SER A 148 28.98 19.86 6.15
C SER A 148 29.27 20.04 4.66
N LEU A 149 28.49 19.38 3.81
CA LEU A 149 28.61 19.48 2.36
C LEU A 149 27.29 19.96 1.76
N SER A 150 27.30 21.10 1.08
CA SER A 150 26.15 21.57 0.31
C SER A 150 26.18 21.01 -1.10
N LEU A 151 25.11 20.31 -1.47
CA LEU A 151 24.86 19.81 -2.81
C LEU A 151 23.85 20.73 -3.49
N VAL A 152 24.18 21.19 -4.69
CA VAL A 152 23.38 22.16 -5.46
C VAL A 152 23.01 21.57 -6.81
N VAL A 153 21.74 21.61 -7.19
CA VAL A 153 21.27 21.23 -8.53
C VAL A 153 20.37 22.31 -9.11
N THR A 154 20.44 22.54 -10.42
CA THR A 154 19.47 23.39 -11.13
C THR A 154 18.35 22.51 -11.68
N ALA A 155 17.10 22.85 -11.38
CA ALA A 155 15.93 22.10 -11.81
C ALA A 155 14.97 22.99 -12.62
N LEU A 156 14.75 22.67 -13.89
CA LEU A 156 13.73 23.30 -14.74
C LEU A 156 12.51 22.39 -14.82
N GLY A 157 11.30 22.94 -14.74
CA GLY A 157 10.05 22.19 -14.77
C GLY A 157 8.82 23.05 -14.45
N GLU A 158 7.63 22.44 -14.46
CA GLU A 158 6.38 23.07 -13.97
C GLU A 158 6.44 23.31 -12.45
N PRO A 159 5.76 24.29 -11.83
CA PRO A 159 6.00 24.66 -10.43
C PRO A 159 5.64 23.61 -9.36
N THR A 160 4.97 22.51 -9.72
CA THR A 160 4.49 21.47 -8.81
C THR A 160 5.43 20.27 -8.72
N PHE A 161 6.66 20.49 -8.24
CA PHE A 161 7.59 19.39 -7.93
C PHE A 161 8.40 19.64 -6.67
N ARG A 162 8.98 18.56 -6.16
CA ARG A 162 10.03 18.57 -5.15
C ARG A 162 11.32 18.00 -5.72
N VAL A 163 12.44 18.54 -5.27
CA VAL A 163 13.76 18.04 -5.64
C VAL A 163 14.34 17.30 -4.45
N LEU A 164 14.72 16.05 -4.66
CA LEU A 164 15.29 15.19 -3.63
C LEU A 164 16.74 14.88 -3.98
N VAL A 165 17.60 14.85 -2.96
CA VAL A 165 18.91 14.21 -3.05
C VAL A 165 18.91 12.92 -2.26
N TYR A 166 19.34 11.84 -2.90
CA TYR A 166 19.57 10.54 -2.30
C TYR A 166 21.06 10.38 -2.07
N TYR A 167 21.49 9.99 -0.88
CA TYR A 167 22.91 9.80 -0.55
C TYR A 167 23.15 8.55 0.31
N ARG A 168 24.35 8.00 0.22
CA ARG A 168 24.88 6.97 1.13
C ARG A 168 26.38 7.10 1.27
N ASN A 169 26.90 6.76 2.44
CA ASN A 169 28.34 6.61 2.69
C ASN A 169 28.69 5.12 2.81
N ALA A 170 29.92 4.80 3.24
CA ALA A 170 30.36 3.41 3.40
C ALA A 170 29.60 2.64 4.51
N GLU A 171 29.00 3.34 5.47
CA GLU A 171 28.30 2.75 6.62
C GLU A 171 26.79 2.56 6.36
N LEU A 172 26.24 3.25 5.34
CA LEU A 172 24.83 3.17 4.98
C LEU A 172 24.60 2.11 3.88
N PRO A 173 23.91 0.99 4.16
CA PRO A 173 23.68 -0.06 3.17
C PRO A 173 22.73 0.37 2.04
N ILE A 174 21.92 1.41 2.29
CA ILE A 174 20.91 1.94 1.36
C ILE A 174 21.00 3.47 1.26
N PHE A 175 20.50 4.03 0.17
CA PHE A 175 20.40 5.48 0.01
C PHE A 175 19.34 6.08 0.95
N THR A 176 19.72 7.13 1.66
CA THR A 176 18.83 7.99 2.46
C THR A 176 18.51 9.25 1.65
N LYS A 177 17.34 9.87 1.86
CA LYS A 177 16.90 11.05 1.11
C LYS A 177 16.87 12.33 1.96
N ILE A 178 17.19 13.47 1.34
CA ILE A 178 16.98 14.82 1.87
C ILE A 178 16.18 15.59 0.82
N GLU A 179 15.12 16.27 1.25
CA GLU A 179 14.41 17.23 0.40
C GLU A 179 15.22 18.52 0.29
N MET A 180 15.46 18.97 -0.93
CA MET A 180 16.27 20.15 -1.21
C MET A 180 15.43 21.42 -1.09
N LEU A 181 16.00 22.46 -0.51
CA LEU A 181 15.35 23.77 -0.37
C LEU A 181 15.55 24.58 -1.67
N PRO A 182 14.51 25.30 -2.15
CA PRO A 182 14.64 26.19 -3.30
C PRO A 182 15.52 27.39 -2.94
N GLY A 183 16.41 27.76 -3.87
CA GLY A 183 17.23 28.98 -3.87
C GLY A 183 16.90 29.86 -5.08
N SER A 184 17.78 30.82 -5.39
CA SER A 184 17.62 31.68 -6.58
C SER A 184 17.87 30.91 -7.89
N ASP A 185 17.35 31.43 -9.01
CA ASP A 185 17.69 30.95 -10.36
C ASP A 185 17.45 29.46 -10.61
N ASN A 186 16.34 28.93 -10.08
CA ASN A 186 15.96 27.51 -10.15
C ASN A 186 17.00 26.56 -9.53
N ARG A 187 17.83 27.05 -8.60
CA ARG A 187 18.78 26.23 -7.85
C ARG A 187 18.09 25.65 -6.64
N TYR A 188 18.40 24.41 -6.34
CA TYR A 188 17.96 23.69 -5.15
C TYR A 188 19.18 23.26 -4.37
N VAL A 189 19.13 23.40 -3.05
CA VAL A 189 20.26 23.15 -2.16
C VAL A 189 19.86 22.19 -1.05
N ALA A 190 20.67 21.17 -0.83
CA ALA A 190 20.60 20.33 0.36
C ALA A 190 21.97 20.29 1.03
N THR A 191 21.97 20.29 2.35
CA THR A 191 23.19 20.20 3.15
C THR A 191 23.27 18.82 3.77
N VAL A 192 24.30 18.07 3.40
CA VAL A 192 24.66 16.79 4.04
C VAL A 192 25.39 17.12 5.35
N PRO A 193 24.85 16.70 6.51
CA PRO A 193 25.48 16.91 7.81
C PRO A 193 26.88 16.30 7.90
N LYS A 194 27.75 16.93 8.70
CA LYS A 194 29.17 16.55 8.84
C LYS A 194 29.39 15.13 9.37
N ASP A 195 28.48 14.67 10.23
CA ASP A 195 28.44 13.34 10.84
C ASP A 195 28.11 12.22 9.85
N LEU A 196 27.56 12.58 8.68
CA LEU A 196 27.25 11.65 7.60
C LEU A 196 28.35 11.59 6.53
N LEU A 197 29.35 12.47 6.59
CA LEU A 197 30.52 12.45 5.71
C LEU A 197 31.66 11.61 6.31
N VAL A 198 31.40 10.31 6.45
CA VAL A 198 32.34 9.31 6.98
C VAL A 198 32.77 8.31 5.90
N GLY A 199 33.92 7.68 6.10
CA GLY A 199 34.54 6.75 5.14
C GLY A 199 35.25 7.46 3.98
N ASP A 200 35.52 6.73 2.90
CA ASP A 200 36.31 7.23 1.76
C ASP A 200 35.47 7.97 0.72
N TYR A 201 34.18 7.64 0.63
CA TYR A 201 33.30 8.11 -0.44
C TYR A 201 31.88 8.40 0.04
N LEU A 202 31.32 9.50 -0.48
CA LEU A 202 29.88 9.76 -0.48
C LEU A 202 29.34 9.47 -1.89
N TYR A 203 28.31 8.63 -1.96
CA TYR A 203 27.56 8.35 -3.18
C TYR A 203 26.23 9.08 -3.13
N TYR A 204 25.82 9.71 -4.23
CA TYR A 204 24.54 10.44 -4.26
C TYR A 204 23.95 10.58 -5.67
N TYR A 205 22.66 10.87 -5.77
CA TYR A 205 21.96 11.22 -7.01
C TYR A 205 20.74 12.10 -6.70
N PHE A 206 20.15 12.73 -7.73
CA PHE A 206 18.99 13.61 -7.57
C PHE A 206 17.77 13.07 -8.31
N GLU A 207 16.59 13.37 -7.79
CA GLU A 207 15.31 13.15 -8.45
C GLU A 207 14.44 14.42 -8.40
N ILE A 208 13.72 14.70 -9.49
CA ILE A 208 12.53 15.56 -9.46
C ILE A 208 11.33 14.63 -9.29
N GLN A 209 10.54 14.86 -8.25
CA GLN A 209 9.27 14.19 -8.03
C GLN A 209 8.12 15.18 -8.23
N HIS A 210 7.27 14.89 -9.21
CA HIS A 210 6.03 15.60 -9.47
C HIS A 210 4.88 14.93 -8.72
N ASP A 211 4.01 15.70 -8.10
CA ASP A 211 2.98 15.20 -7.17
C ASP A 211 2.05 14.14 -7.80
N THR A 212 1.78 14.27 -9.11
CA THR A 212 0.87 13.35 -9.83
C THR A 212 1.56 12.37 -10.77
N GLN A 213 2.83 12.59 -11.12
CA GLN A 213 3.54 11.79 -12.14
C GLN A 213 4.68 10.96 -11.55
N GLY A 214 5.00 11.12 -10.26
CA GLY A 214 6.14 10.46 -9.63
C GLY A 214 7.46 11.06 -10.12
N VAL A 215 8.47 10.22 -10.36
CA VAL A 215 9.80 10.68 -10.77
C VAL A 215 9.79 11.11 -12.24
N VAL A 216 10.00 12.40 -12.49
CA VAL A 216 9.94 13.00 -13.84
C VAL A 216 11.31 13.35 -14.43
N ALA A 217 12.35 13.46 -13.59
CA ALA A 217 13.73 13.64 -14.04
C ALA A 217 14.72 13.10 -12.99
N ARG A 218 15.92 12.74 -13.44
CA ARG A 218 17.04 12.29 -12.59
C ARG A 218 18.36 12.90 -13.04
N ALA A 219 19.25 13.13 -12.08
CA ALA A 219 20.67 13.37 -12.33
C ALA A 219 21.46 12.34 -11.52
N GLY A 220 22.09 11.39 -12.21
CA GLY A 220 22.57 10.14 -11.61
C GLY A 220 21.45 9.13 -11.34
N THR A 221 21.80 7.94 -10.86
CA THR A 221 20.85 6.90 -10.41
C THR A 221 21.44 6.10 -9.26
N GLU A 222 20.64 5.25 -8.61
CA GLU A 222 21.14 4.32 -7.58
C GLU A 222 22.25 3.39 -8.11
N SER A 223 22.13 2.93 -9.36
CA SER A 223 23.14 2.08 -10.03
C SER A 223 24.33 2.84 -10.61
N ARG A 224 24.17 4.15 -10.86
CA ARG A 224 25.21 5.05 -11.37
C ARG A 224 25.19 6.37 -10.58
N PRO A 225 25.50 6.33 -9.27
CA PRO A 225 25.48 7.53 -8.46
C PRO A 225 26.70 8.38 -8.77
N TYR A 226 26.59 9.67 -8.50
CA TYR A 226 27.77 10.52 -8.34
C TYR A 226 28.58 10.05 -7.15
N LYS A 227 29.90 10.26 -7.22
CA LYS A 227 30.85 9.79 -6.23
C LYS A 227 31.76 10.95 -5.85
N ILE A 228 31.78 11.30 -4.56
CA ILE A 228 32.65 12.33 -3.99
C ILE A 228 33.70 11.61 -3.16
N ARG A 229 34.97 11.93 -3.40
CA ARG A 229 36.07 11.46 -2.53
C ARG A 229 36.12 12.31 -1.26
N LEU A 230 36.14 11.67 -0.11
CA LEU A 230 36.31 12.34 1.17
C LEU A 230 37.80 12.41 1.50
N ASP A 231 38.43 13.56 1.23
CA ASP A 231 39.85 13.75 1.41
C ASP A 231 40.16 14.32 2.80
N GLY A 232 40.83 13.51 3.60
CA GLY A 232 41.28 13.86 4.93
C GLY A 232 41.76 12.59 5.64
N LYS A 233 42.38 12.77 6.81
CA LYS A 233 42.55 11.66 7.74
C LYS A 233 41.15 11.09 7.97
N VAL A 234 40.92 9.83 7.62
CA VAL A 234 39.63 9.17 7.80
C VAL A 234 39.23 9.46 9.24
N ILE A 235 38.29 10.39 9.41
CA ILE A 235 37.65 10.56 10.69
C ILE A 235 36.73 9.36 10.71
N THR A 236 37.24 8.23 11.21
CA THR A 236 36.39 7.22 11.81
C THR A 236 35.57 8.02 12.81
N GLY A 237 34.30 8.28 12.47
CA GLY A 237 33.44 9.23 13.16
C GLY A 237 33.65 9.07 14.66
N PRO A 238 33.91 10.20 15.36
CA PRO A 238 34.75 10.30 16.56
C PRO A 238 34.70 9.01 17.35
N GLY A 239 35.62 8.08 17.03
CA GLY A 239 35.50 6.64 17.30
C GLY A 239 34.41 6.40 18.31
N THR A 240 33.16 6.38 17.85
CA THR A 240 32.12 5.93 18.72
C THR A 240 32.50 4.46 18.77
N LYS A 241 33.28 4.10 19.80
CA LYS A 241 32.64 3.35 20.88
C LYS A 241 31.27 4.00 21.00
N ARG A 242 30.32 3.63 20.11
CA ARG A 242 28.92 3.55 20.40
C ARG A 242 29.07 2.87 21.72
N LYS A 243 28.89 3.60 22.83
CA LYS A 243 28.70 2.93 24.11
C LYS A 243 27.75 1.82 23.68
N LYS A 244 28.17 0.57 23.85
CA LYS A 244 27.35 -0.58 23.53
C LYS A 244 26.22 -0.48 24.55
N GLY A 245 25.28 0.39 24.25
CA GLY A 245 24.90 1.43 25.21
C GLY A 245 23.60 1.99 24.73
N ILE A 246 22.60 1.14 24.90
CA ILE A 246 21.24 1.51 25.29
C ILE A 246 20.42 2.27 24.22
N ASP A 247 21.01 2.74 23.11
CA ASP A 247 20.33 3.57 22.10
C ASP A 247 19.85 2.84 20.82
N ASP A 248 19.98 1.52 20.76
CA ASP A 248 19.26 0.67 19.78
C ASP A 248 18.03 0.00 20.46
N LYS A 249 17.51 0.58 21.55
CA LYS A 249 16.28 0.12 22.21
C LYS A 249 15.07 0.54 21.39
N ILE A 250 14.86 -0.18 20.30
CA ILE A 250 13.63 -0.01 19.52
C ILE A 250 12.51 -0.73 20.28
N VAL A 251 11.52 0.05 20.73
CA VAL A 251 10.26 -0.51 21.23
C VAL A 251 9.34 -0.66 20.03
N ASN A 252 8.88 -1.88 19.79
CA ASN A 252 7.92 -2.19 18.74
C ASN A 252 6.54 -2.37 19.36
N ILE A 253 5.55 -1.64 18.89
CA ILE A 253 4.15 -1.86 19.25
C ILE A 253 3.42 -2.29 17.99
N SER A 254 2.78 -3.46 18.00
CA SER A 254 2.00 -3.95 16.87
C SER A 254 0.54 -4.15 17.24
N LEU A 255 -0.33 -3.86 16.27
CA LEU A 255 -1.76 -4.18 16.31
C LEU A 255 -2.10 -4.87 15.00
N SER A 256 -2.67 -6.06 15.10
CA SER A 256 -3.02 -6.88 13.95
C SER A 256 -4.40 -7.50 14.10
N ILE A 257 -5.02 -7.77 12.97
CA ILE A 257 -6.23 -8.56 12.86
C ILE A 257 -5.90 -9.84 12.09
N GLY A 258 -6.53 -10.92 12.49
CA GLY A 258 -6.24 -12.22 11.92
C GLY A 258 -7.42 -13.17 12.00
N THR A 259 -7.23 -14.30 11.34
CA THR A 259 -8.13 -15.44 11.40
C THR A 259 -7.28 -16.70 11.50
N GLY A 260 -7.89 -17.82 11.87
CA GLY A 260 -7.15 -19.06 11.99
C GLY A 260 -7.98 -20.29 11.71
N GLY A 261 -7.32 -21.43 11.83
CA GLY A 261 -7.95 -22.74 11.76
C GLY A 261 -7.00 -23.77 12.34
N GLY A 262 -7.56 -24.83 12.89
CA GLY A 262 -6.76 -25.80 13.62
C GLY A 262 -7.37 -27.17 13.70
N TYR A 263 -6.54 -28.15 13.99
CA TYR A 263 -6.95 -29.51 14.27
C TYR A 263 -7.20 -29.69 15.77
N ILE A 264 -8.38 -30.18 16.12
CA ILE A 264 -8.78 -30.53 17.49
C ILE A 264 -8.63 -32.05 17.62
N ALA A 265 -7.74 -32.53 18.50
CA ALA A 265 -7.36 -33.95 18.52
C ALA A 265 -8.14 -34.85 19.49
N ARG A 266 -9.02 -34.30 20.32
CA ARG A 266 -9.81 -35.08 21.29
C ARG A 266 -11.29 -34.82 21.13
N ASN A 267 -12.10 -35.83 21.42
CA ASN A 267 -13.51 -35.70 21.70
C ASN A 267 -13.68 -34.73 22.88
N LYS A 268 -13.92 -33.45 22.59
CA LYS A 268 -14.01 -32.41 23.61
C LYS A 268 -15.45 -32.23 24.03
N SER A 269 -15.61 -32.21 25.36
CA SER A 269 -16.70 -31.61 26.14
C SER A 269 -18.09 -31.78 25.54
N VAL A 270 -18.79 -32.74 26.11
CA VAL A 270 -20.25 -32.79 26.25
C VAL A 270 -20.81 -31.39 26.47
N ARG A 271 -21.44 -30.81 25.46
CA ARG A 271 -22.40 -29.72 25.69
C ARG A 271 -23.76 -30.38 25.84
N LYS A 272 -24.41 -30.16 26.98
CA LYS A 272 -25.81 -30.56 27.16
C LYS A 272 -26.70 -29.63 26.35
N ILE A 273 -27.35 -30.17 25.33
CA ILE A 273 -28.48 -29.51 24.67
C ILE A 273 -29.71 -30.31 25.11
N GLY A 274 -30.45 -29.77 26.08
CA GLY A 274 -31.43 -30.57 26.83
C GLY A 274 -30.74 -31.64 27.68
N ASP A 275 -31.18 -32.89 27.55
CA ASP A 275 -30.62 -34.05 28.28
C ASP A 275 -29.54 -34.81 27.50
N GLU A 276 -29.28 -34.44 26.24
CA GLU A 276 -28.32 -35.14 25.39
C GLU A 276 -26.91 -34.55 25.47
N ASN A 277 -25.95 -35.46 25.49
CA ASN A 277 -24.53 -35.14 25.53
C ASN A 277 -23.96 -35.17 24.10
N ILE A 278 -23.76 -34.00 23.49
CA ILE A 278 -23.17 -33.93 22.14
C ILE A 278 -21.65 -34.04 22.24
N THR A 279 -21.08 -35.00 21.51
CA THR A 279 -19.63 -35.20 21.42
C THR A 279 -19.10 -34.58 20.13
N VAL A 280 -18.14 -33.66 20.26
CA VAL A 280 -17.46 -33.07 19.10
C VAL A 280 -16.40 -34.03 18.58
N ASN A 281 -16.51 -34.47 17.34
CA ASN A 281 -15.51 -35.34 16.71
C ASN A 281 -14.19 -34.57 16.45
N PRO A 282 -13.02 -35.25 16.50
CA PRO A 282 -11.75 -34.64 16.17
C PRO A 282 -11.76 -34.20 14.70
N GLY A 283 -11.16 -33.06 14.40
CA GLY A 283 -11.22 -32.53 13.05
C GLY A 283 -10.64 -31.12 12.91
N PHE A 284 -10.60 -30.66 11.67
CA PHE A 284 -10.26 -29.28 11.36
C PHE A 284 -11.44 -28.37 11.69
N ALA A 285 -11.16 -27.27 12.35
CA ALA A 285 -12.15 -26.30 12.78
C ALA A 285 -11.63 -24.88 12.59
N PHE A 286 -12.51 -24.00 12.14
CA PHE A 286 -12.18 -22.61 11.88
C PHE A 286 -12.08 -21.83 13.19
N THR A 287 -11.10 -20.95 13.30
CA THR A 287 -11.00 -20.01 14.43
C THR A 287 -11.34 -18.62 13.88
N PRO A 288 -12.49 -18.05 14.27
CA PRO A 288 -12.94 -16.77 13.72
C PRO A 288 -12.02 -15.60 14.12
N LEU A 289 -12.36 -14.43 13.58
CA LEU A 289 -11.65 -13.16 13.72
C LEU A 289 -11.05 -12.95 15.13
N HIS A 290 -9.76 -12.66 15.16
CA HIS A 290 -9.04 -12.25 16.36
C HIS A 290 -8.24 -10.97 16.14
N ILE A 291 -7.99 -10.26 17.24
CA ILE A 291 -7.09 -9.13 17.34
C ILE A 291 -5.86 -9.59 18.09
N LEU A 292 -4.67 -9.22 17.62
CA LEU A 292 -3.41 -9.49 18.31
C LEU A 292 -2.63 -8.19 18.51
N THR A 293 -2.32 -7.88 19.76
CA THR A 293 -1.45 -6.78 20.17
C THR A 293 -0.12 -7.33 20.66
N GLU A 294 0.98 -6.66 20.29
CA GLU A 294 2.30 -7.01 20.79
C GLU A 294 3.10 -5.78 21.21
N ILE A 295 3.90 -5.94 22.27
CA ILE A 295 4.90 -4.95 22.71
C ILE A 295 6.24 -5.67 22.75
N GLY A 296 7.10 -5.36 21.79
CA GLY A 296 8.41 -5.95 21.57
C GLY A 296 9.56 -5.03 21.95
N PHE A 297 10.61 -5.60 22.53
CA PHE A 297 11.87 -4.92 22.80
C PHE A 297 12.99 -5.59 22.01
N MET A 298 13.70 -4.82 21.19
CA MET A 298 14.88 -5.32 20.49
C MET A 298 15.99 -5.66 21.48
N ILE A 299 16.59 -6.84 21.31
CA ILE A 299 17.80 -7.29 22.01
C ILE A 299 18.90 -7.45 20.97
N GLY A 300 19.79 -6.45 20.90
CA GLY A 300 20.78 -6.35 19.83
C GLY A 300 20.12 -6.04 18.49
N THR A 301 20.74 -6.50 17.40
CA THR A 301 20.31 -6.17 16.03
C THR A 301 19.43 -7.22 15.37
N ALA A 302 19.26 -8.40 15.99
CA ALA A 302 18.63 -9.55 15.33
C ALA A 302 17.50 -10.18 16.15
N TRP A 303 17.36 -9.84 17.44
CA TRP A 303 16.35 -10.45 18.30
C TRP A 303 15.36 -9.42 18.82
N GLU A 304 14.11 -9.83 18.98
CA GLU A 304 13.08 -9.08 19.69
C GLU A 304 12.38 -10.02 20.67
N ILE A 305 12.21 -9.57 21.91
CA ILE A 305 11.37 -10.25 22.89
C ILE A 305 10.09 -9.45 23.04
N ALA A 306 8.95 -10.09 22.76
CA ALA A 306 7.64 -9.44 22.74
C ALA A 306 6.66 -10.09 23.70
N LEU A 307 5.93 -9.25 24.43
CA LEU A 307 4.69 -9.63 25.10
C LEU A 307 3.57 -9.57 24.07
N PHE A 308 2.73 -10.60 23.99
CA PHE A 308 1.58 -10.60 23.11
C PHE A 308 0.29 -10.87 23.86
N TYR A 309 -0.80 -10.27 23.36
CA TYR A 309 -2.16 -10.53 23.80
C TYR A 309 -3.07 -10.73 22.58
N ARG A 310 -3.76 -11.86 22.56
CA ARG A 310 -4.68 -12.31 21.52
C ARG A 310 -6.09 -12.28 22.06
N LEU A 311 -6.99 -11.55 21.41
CA LEU A 311 -8.41 -11.49 21.74
C LEU A 311 -9.23 -12.00 20.55
N GLN A 312 -9.94 -13.10 20.73
CA GLN A 312 -10.92 -13.58 19.76
C GLN A 312 -12.23 -12.81 19.92
N VAL A 313 -12.73 -12.24 18.81
CA VAL A 313 -13.87 -11.31 18.83
C VAL A 313 -15.20 -12.07 18.83
N ILE A 314 -15.29 -13.12 18.01
CA ILE A 314 -16.46 -13.99 17.94
C ILE A 314 -16.28 -15.10 18.97
N GLU A 315 -17.14 -15.13 19.98
CA GLU A 315 -17.05 -16.00 21.15
C GLU A 315 -15.77 -15.71 21.95
N LEU A 316 -15.88 -14.75 22.88
CA LEU A 316 -14.77 -14.21 23.64
C LEU A 316 -13.87 -15.32 24.20
N ALA A 317 -12.61 -15.29 23.76
CA ALA A 317 -11.52 -16.12 24.22
C ALA A 317 -10.24 -15.28 24.13
N HIS A 318 -9.36 -15.44 25.12
CA HIS A 318 -8.13 -14.66 25.19
C HIS A 318 -6.94 -15.59 25.43
N ALA A 319 -5.81 -15.23 24.84
CA ALA A 319 -4.54 -15.89 25.07
C ALA A 319 -3.43 -14.85 25.11
N GLY A 320 -2.37 -15.11 25.85
CA GLY A 320 -1.23 -14.20 25.94
C GLY A 320 0.04 -14.95 26.29
N GLY A 321 1.17 -14.27 26.17
CA GLY A 321 2.46 -14.87 26.46
C GLY A 321 3.64 -14.03 26.01
N VAL A 322 4.77 -14.72 25.82
CA VAL A 322 6.02 -14.15 25.35
C VAL A 322 6.40 -14.79 24.02
N LYS A 323 6.89 -14.00 23.08
CA LYS A 323 7.52 -14.43 21.82
C LYS A 323 8.96 -13.95 21.76
N ALA A 324 9.85 -14.80 21.27
CA ALA A 324 11.18 -14.42 20.82
C ALA A 324 11.19 -14.44 19.28
N LYS A 325 11.47 -13.31 18.65
CA LYS A 325 11.56 -13.16 17.20
C LYS A 325 13.01 -13.01 16.79
N TRP A 326 13.45 -13.80 15.81
CA TRP A 326 14.77 -13.72 15.18
C TRP A 326 14.64 -13.17 13.76
N TYR A 327 15.15 -11.97 13.53
CA TYR A 327 15.18 -11.30 12.24
C TYR A 327 16.28 -11.91 11.35
N VAL A 328 15.92 -12.92 10.57
CA VAL A 328 16.80 -13.57 9.58
C VAL A 328 17.21 -12.63 8.44
N LYS A 329 16.45 -11.57 8.21
CA LYS A 329 16.80 -10.46 7.32
C LYS A 329 16.29 -9.16 7.93
N ASP A 330 17.20 -8.24 8.24
CA ASP A 330 16.86 -6.91 8.76
C ASP A 330 17.35 -5.79 7.83
N ASN A 331 16.96 -5.90 6.55
CA ASN A 331 17.31 -4.91 5.53
C ASN A 331 16.09 -4.04 5.24
N ARG A 332 15.95 -2.93 5.96
CA ARG A 332 14.89 -1.95 5.69
C ARG A 332 14.88 -1.58 4.18
N PRO A 333 13.70 -1.49 3.55
CA PRO A 333 12.37 -1.47 4.17
C PRO A 333 11.81 -2.85 4.55
N LEU A 334 12.39 -3.97 4.11
CA LEU A 334 11.81 -5.30 4.32
C LEU A 334 12.56 -6.11 5.39
N ARG A 335 11.87 -6.41 6.49
CA ARG A 335 12.34 -7.29 7.56
C ARG A 335 11.65 -8.64 7.46
N VAL A 336 12.36 -9.72 7.72
CA VAL A 336 11.82 -11.09 7.77
C VAL A 336 12.29 -11.74 9.06
N TYR A 337 11.40 -12.40 9.77
CA TYR A 337 11.70 -13.03 11.05
C TYR A 337 11.07 -14.42 11.20
N LEU A 338 11.68 -15.21 12.06
CA LEU A 338 11.13 -16.43 12.66
C LEU A 338 10.77 -16.13 14.11
N ALA A 339 9.77 -16.81 14.67
CA ALA A 339 9.32 -16.61 16.03
C ALA A 339 9.15 -17.94 16.75
N VAL A 340 9.45 -17.95 18.05
CA VAL A 340 9.05 -19.00 18.99
C VAL A 340 8.34 -18.33 20.16
N GLY A 341 7.24 -18.90 20.63
CA GLY A 341 6.49 -18.31 21.73
C GLY A 341 5.91 -19.35 22.68
N VAL A 342 5.70 -18.92 23.91
CA VAL A 342 5.05 -19.69 24.97
C VAL A 342 4.10 -18.79 25.75
N GLY A 343 3.05 -19.37 26.31
CA GLY A 343 2.06 -18.58 27.02
C GLY A 343 0.92 -19.40 27.58
N GLY A 344 -0.17 -18.71 27.89
CA GLY A 344 -1.39 -19.31 28.41
C GLY A 344 -2.65 -18.66 27.86
N GLY A 345 -3.77 -19.31 28.16
CA GLY A 345 -5.10 -18.89 27.75
C GLY A 345 -5.79 -19.90 26.85
N GLN A 346 -6.84 -19.42 26.18
CA GLN A 346 -7.79 -20.24 25.46
C GLN A 346 -8.10 -19.66 24.10
N VAL A 347 -8.42 -20.56 23.19
CA VAL A 347 -8.92 -20.25 21.84
C VAL A 347 -10.18 -21.05 21.59
N ARG A 348 -11.04 -20.51 20.73
CA ARG A 348 -12.31 -21.14 20.40
C ARG A 348 -12.39 -21.46 18.93
N HIS A 349 -12.71 -22.72 18.64
CA HIS A 349 -12.83 -23.22 17.28
C HIS A 349 -14.30 -23.47 16.97
N THR A 350 -14.78 -22.96 15.85
CA THR A 350 -16.11 -23.23 15.31
C THR A 350 -16.13 -24.64 14.72
N VAL A 351 -16.94 -25.50 15.31
CA VAL A 351 -17.14 -26.90 14.92
C VAL A 351 -18.58 -27.10 14.46
N ASN A 352 -18.77 -27.95 13.46
CA ASN A 352 -20.11 -28.41 13.09
C ASN A 352 -20.51 -29.55 14.03
N LEU A 353 -21.62 -29.39 14.74
CA LEU A 353 -22.13 -30.38 15.67
C LEU A 353 -22.86 -31.52 14.96
N ASP A 354 -23.50 -31.22 13.81
CA ASP A 354 -24.17 -32.22 12.97
C ASP A 354 -24.08 -31.83 11.48
N PRO A 355 -23.31 -32.56 10.67
CA PRO A 355 -23.25 -32.34 9.22
C PRO A 355 -24.60 -32.41 8.50
N ALA A 356 -25.59 -33.12 9.06
CA ALA A 356 -26.91 -33.24 8.47
C ALA A 356 -27.78 -32.00 8.66
N VAL A 357 -27.44 -31.12 9.62
CA VAL A 357 -28.18 -29.89 9.91
C VAL A 357 -27.36 -28.67 9.48
N PRO A 358 -27.73 -27.97 8.39
CA PRO A 358 -27.01 -26.79 7.95
C PRO A 358 -26.91 -25.73 9.05
N ASN A 359 -25.70 -25.17 9.22
CA ASN A 359 -25.39 -24.13 10.21
C ASN A 359 -25.54 -24.54 11.69
N PHE A 360 -25.59 -25.85 11.99
CA PHE A 360 -25.57 -26.31 13.38
C PHE A 360 -24.15 -26.28 13.95
N VAL A 361 -23.65 -25.06 14.18
CA VAL A 361 -22.28 -24.80 14.62
C VAL A 361 -22.22 -24.39 16.07
N ASP A 362 -21.11 -24.75 16.72
CA ASP A 362 -20.78 -24.31 18.07
C ASP A 362 -19.29 -24.04 18.21
N THR A 363 -18.86 -23.52 19.35
CA THR A 363 -17.45 -23.31 19.65
C THR A 363 -16.93 -24.24 20.74
N THR A 364 -15.78 -24.85 20.50
CA THR A 364 -15.06 -25.63 21.50
C THR A 364 -13.78 -24.93 21.95
N LYS A 365 -13.49 -25.00 23.24
CA LYS A 365 -12.31 -24.37 23.85
C LYS A 365 -11.08 -25.27 23.75
N SER A 366 -9.94 -24.67 23.45
CA SER A 366 -8.63 -25.34 23.49
C SER A 366 -7.66 -24.61 24.39
N GLY A 367 -6.92 -25.38 25.19
CA GLY A 367 -5.81 -24.91 26.00
C GLY A 367 -6.11 -24.50 27.44
N LEU A 368 -5.00 -24.23 28.11
CA LEU A 368 -4.72 -23.38 29.27
C LEU A 368 -3.28 -22.87 29.15
N GLY A 369 -2.37 -23.71 28.62
CA GLY A 369 -1.05 -23.35 28.13
C GLY A 369 -0.95 -23.42 26.60
N GLN A 370 0.02 -22.72 26.04
CA GLN A 370 0.36 -22.78 24.61
C GLN A 370 1.86 -22.68 24.37
N ALA A 371 2.33 -23.31 23.29
CA ALA A 371 3.65 -23.11 22.70
C ALA A 371 3.51 -23.02 21.19
N GLY A 372 4.32 -22.22 20.51
CA GLY A 372 4.16 -22.03 19.07
C GLY A 372 5.41 -21.57 18.34
N LEU A 373 5.34 -21.72 17.02
CA LEU A 373 6.35 -21.29 16.06
C LEU A 373 5.69 -20.39 15.04
N GLY A 374 6.35 -19.30 14.67
CA GLY A 374 5.85 -18.36 13.69
C GLY A 374 6.89 -17.93 12.68
N ALA A 375 6.42 -17.34 11.60
CA ALA A 375 7.24 -16.60 10.65
C ALA A 375 6.47 -15.38 10.19
N GLY A 376 7.17 -14.29 9.97
CA GLY A 376 6.55 -13.07 9.48
C GLY A 376 7.50 -12.17 8.74
N LEU A 377 6.90 -11.14 8.15
CA LEU A 377 7.62 -10.07 7.48
C LEU A 377 7.04 -8.72 7.90
N ILE A 378 7.89 -7.70 7.86
CA ILE A 378 7.52 -6.32 8.11
C ILE A 378 8.02 -5.49 6.94
N TYR A 379 7.13 -4.70 6.34
CA TYR A 379 7.49 -3.70 5.35
C TYR A 379 7.38 -2.29 5.95
N ASN A 380 8.52 -1.69 6.27
CA ASN A 380 8.65 -0.36 6.85
C ASN A 380 8.55 0.69 5.75
N PHE A 381 7.48 1.48 5.73
CA PHE A 381 7.33 2.60 4.81
C PHE A 381 7.94 3.90 5.37
N THR A 382 8.09 3.99 6.69
CA THR A 382 8.92 4.99 7.36
C THR A 382 9.85 4.31 8.39
N PRO A 383 10.80 5.02 9.01
CA PRO A 383 11.57 4.47 10.12
C PRO A 383 10.71 4.07 11.34
N MET A 384 9.51 4.64 11.48
CA MET A 384 8.63 4.46 12.64
C MET A 384 7.42 3.56 12.35
N VAL A 385 7.02 3.38 11.09
CA VAL A 385 5.76 2.70 10.76
C VAL A 385 5.98 1.66 9.67
N GLY A 386 5.48 0.44 9.92
CA GLY A 386 5.52 -0.68 8.99
C GLY A 386 4.22 -1.48 8.96
N ILE A 387 4.02 -2.21 7.86
CA ILE A 387 2.96 -3.22 7.75
C ILE A 387 3.55 -4.57 8.13
N LEU A 388 2.86 -5.29 9.01
CA LEU A 388 3.21 -6.62 9.52
C LEU A 388 2.34 -7.68 8.84
N PHE A 389 2.94 -8.79 8.47
CA PHE A 389 2.24 -10.03 8.14
C PHE A 389 2.89 -11.19 8.90
N GLU A 390 2.10 -11.98 9.63
CA GLU A 390 2.59 -13.12 10.42
C GLU A 390 1.71 -14.35 10.18
N VAL A 391 2.37 -15.51 10.09
CA VAL A 391 1.74 -16.83 10.21
C VAL A 391 2.28 -17.46 11.48
N TYR A 392 1.40 -17.81 12.41
CA TYR A 392 1.77 -18.35 13.73
C TYR A 392 1.07 -19.68 13.98
N ASN A 393 1.84 -20.74 14.23
CA ASN A 393 1.33 -22.06 14.55
C ASN A 393 1.43 -22.29 16.07
N ALA A 394 0.30 -22.39 16.74
CA ALA A 394 0.17 -22.55 18.18
C ALA A 394 -0.36 -23.94 18.56
N TYR A 395 0.29 -24.59 19.50
CA TYR A 395 -0.09 -25.86 20.10
C TYR A 395 -0.60 -25.60 21.52
N TYR A 396 -1.86 -25.93 21.77
CA TYR A 396 -2.53 -25.71 23.05
C TYR A 396 -2.55 -26.96 23.91
N PHE A 397 -2.44 -26.82 25.23
CA PHE A 397 -2.44 -27.93 26.20
C PHE A 397 -3.18 -27.54 27.48
N PRO A 398 -3.74 -28.48 28.28
CA PRO A 398 -3.73 -29.93 28.05
C PRO A 398 -4.75 -30.39 26.99
N GLN A 399 -5.79 -29.59 26.71
CA GLN A 399 -6.77 -29.91 25.69
C GLN A 399 -6.19 -29.66 24.29
N PHE A 400 -5.42 -30.62 23.79
CA PHE A 400 -4.62 -30.50 22.57
C PHE A 400 -5.40 -29.94 21.38
N ALA A 401 -4.84 -28.88 20.79
CA ALA A 401 -5.19 -28.38 19.47
C ALA A 401 -3.95 -27.79 18.82
N ALA A 402 -3.82 -27.98 17.50
CA ALA A 402 -2.81 -27.33 16.68
C ALA A 402 -3.51 -26.29 15.81
N GLN A 403 -3.18 -25.01 15.97
CA GLN A 403 -3.86 -23.89 15.35
C GLN A 403 -2.88 -23.07 14.51
N ILE A 404 -3.27 -22.73 13.29
CA ILE A 404 -2.54 -21.81 12.43
C ILE A 404 -3.34 -20.51 12.38
N ASP A 405 -2.74 -19.42 12.87
CA ASP A 405 -3.23 -18.07 12.72
C ASP A 405 -2.50 -17.38 11.55
N VAL A 406 -3.26 -16.65 10.74
CA VAL A 406 -2.75 -15.74 9.71
C VAL A 406 -3.25 -14.35 10.05
N GLN A 407 -2.33 -13.40 10.18
CA GLN A 407 -2.64 -12.05 10.65
C GLN A 407 -1.87 -10.99 9.87
N ALA A 408 -2.51 -9.83 9.73
CA ALA A 408 -1.93 -8.65 9.13
C ALA A 408 -2.19 -7.44 10.04
N GLY A 409 -1.24 -6.51 10.09
CA GLY A 409 -1.34 -5.38 11.00
C GLY A 409 -0.38 -4.26 10.72
N VAL A 410 -0.34 -3.31 11.66
CA VAL A 410 0.58 -2.19 11.66
C VAL A 410 1.54 -2.36 12.83
N GLN A 411 2.80 -2.00 12.59
CA GLN A 411 3.83 -1.91 13.61
C GLN A 411 4.34 -0.48 13.70
N LEU A 412 4.41 0.03 14.93
CA LEU A 412 5.09 1.25 15.31
C LEU A 412 6.43 0.90 15.95
N SER A 413 7.50 1.60 15.55
CA SER A 413 8.87 1.44 16.06
C SER A 413 9.31 2.77 16.66
N PHE A 414 9.70 2.76 17.94
CA PHE A 414 10.15 3.94 18.70
C PHE A 414 11.61 3.85 19.04
#